data_AF-A0A2A3Y7P1-F1
#
_entry.id   AF-A0A2A3Y7P1-F1
#
_cell.length_a   1.000
_cell.length_b   1.000
_cell.length_c   1.000
_cell.angle_alpha   90.00
_cell.angle_beta   90.00
_cell.angle_gamma   90.00
#
_symmetry.space_group_name_H-M   'P 1'
#
loop_
_entity.id
_entity.type
_entity.pdbx_description
1 polymer ?
#
loop_
_entity_poly.entity_id
_entity_poly.type
_entity_poly.pdbx_seq_one_letter_code
_entity_poly.pdbx_strand_id
1 'polypeptide(L)'
;MSTTYLVSTEAQREAAIAAAKATLGEKRCIVLPTDTVYGIGADAFSPQGVAMLMAAKGRSRNMPPPVLIAQVATMDGLARDIPDDARKLADAFWPGALTLILPAQPSLTWDLGETRGTVALRVPNDETALELLRATGPLAVSSANRTGQPAATTVEEAIAQLGDSVEVYLDGGSRATDEAESTLPSTIVDATGNTLVVVRAGAINIDELRVVVPNILPAKPDTPNQDA
;
A
#
# COMPACT_ATOMS: atom_id res chain seq x y z
N MET A 1 22.09 9.58 -6.72
CA MET A 1 21.75 9.19 -8.11
C MET A 1 20.91 7.97 -7.95
N SER A 2 19.69 7.95 -8.48
CA SER A 2 18.84 6.78 -8.36
C SER A 2 19.51 5.52 -8.92
N THR A 3 19.36 4.40 -8.22
CA THR A 3 19.89 3.09 -8.64
C THR A 3 18.76 2.10 -8.79
N THR A 4 18.76 1.35 -9.90
CA THR A 4 17.79 0.30 -10.19
C THR A 4 18.40 -1.07 -9.93
N TYR A 5 17.67 -1.92 -9.22
CA TYR A 5 18.04 -3.30 -8.93
C TYR A 5 17.00 -4.24 -9.52
N LEU A 6 17.43 -5.14 -10.40
CA LEU A 6 16.60 -6.25 -10.84
C LEU A 6 16.28 -7.16 -9.65
N VAL A 7 15.12 -7.83 -9.67
CA VAL A 7 14.72 -8.82 -8.64
C VAL A 7 14.30 -10.17 -9.23
N SER A 8 14.68 -10.45 -10.48
CA SER A 8 14.27 -11.64 -11.22
C SER A 8 14.94 -12.94 -10.78
N THR A 9 15.99 -12.87 -9.97
CA THR A 9 16.65 -14.03 -9.34
C THR A 9 16.80 -13.80 -7.84
N GLU A 10 16.95 -14.88 -7.07
CA GLU A 10 17.14 -14.83 -5.61
C GLU A 10 18.33 -13.93 -5.22
N ALA A 11 19.51 -14.13 -5.83
CA ALA A 11 20.70 -13.33 -5.52
C ALA A 11 20.52 -11.83 -5.86
N GLN A 12 19.83 -11.51 -6.96
CA GLN A 12 19.52 -10.13 -7.31
C GLN A 12 18.55 -9.50 -6.32
N ARG A 13 17.51 -10.24 -5.92
CA ARG A 13 16.52 -9.81 -4.95
C ARG A 13 17.14 -9.60 -3.57
N GLU A 14 18.06 -10.47 -3.14
CA GLU A 14 18.80 -10.32 -1.89
C GLU A 14 19.61 -9.00 -1.87
N ALA A 15 20.31 -8.70 -2.97
CA ALA A 15 21.05 -7.45 -3.13
C ALA A 15 20.11 -6.22 -3.15
N ALA A 16 18.98 -6.32 -3.84
CA ALA A 16 17.98 -5.26 -3.92
C ALA A 16 17.36 -4.97 -2.54
N ILE A 17 17.02 -6.02 -1.77
CA ILE A 17 16.49 -5.90 -0.41
C ILE A 17 17.52 -5.28 0.53
N ALA A 18 18.80 -5.66 0.42
CA ALA A 18 19.86 -5.05 1.22
C ALA A 18 19.98 -3.55 0.93
N ALA A 19 19.96 -3.15 -0.34
CA ALA A 19 20.01 -1.74 -0.74
C ALA A 19 18.76 -0.97 -0.28
N ALA A 20 17.57 -1.56 -0.43
CA ALA A 20 16.31 -0.97 0.01
C ALA A 20 16.29 -0.76 1.53
N LYS A 21 16.72 -1.77 2.30
CA LYS A 21 16.81 -1.69 3.77
C LYS A 21 17.76 -0.60 4.23
N ALA A 22 18.93 -0.46 3.60
CA ALA A 22 19.85 0.63 3.90
C ALA A 22 19.22 2.00 3.62
N THR A 23 18.58 2.16 2.46
CA THR A 23 17.89 3.40 2.04
C THR A 23 16.77 3.78 3.02
N LEU A 24 15.95 2.82 3.42
CA LEU A 24 14.89 3.02 4.41
C LEU A 24 15.47 3.40 5.78
N GLY A 25 16.60 2.81 6.19
CA GLY A 25 17.31 3.16 7.42
C GLY A 25 17.86 4.60 7.43
N GLU A 26 18.20 5.13 6.26
CA GLU A 26 18.51 6.55 6.05
C GLU A 26 17.26 7.45 5.97
N LYS A 27 16.09 6.87 6.29
CA LYS A 27 14.77 7.50 6.26
C LYS A 27 14.35 7.95 4.87
N ARG A 28 14.93 7.39 3.80
CA ARG A 28 14.66 7.72 2.40
C ARG A 28 13.62 6.79 1.78
N CYS A 29 13.08 7.20 0.64
CA CYS A 29 12.08 6.44 -0.10
C CYS A 29 12.72 5.44 -1.06
N ILE A 30 11.98 4.38 -1.34
CA ILE A 30 12.28 3.37 -2.36
C ILE A 30 11.08 3.23 -3.30
N VAL A 31 11.27 2.63 -4.47
CA VAL A 31 10.19 2.10 -5.30
C VAL A 31 10.25 0.57 -5.28
N LEU A 32 9.10 -0.06 -5.04
CA LEU A 32 8.95 -1.51 -5.00
C LEU A 32 7.80 -1.99 -5.90
N PRO A 33 7.92 -3.18 -6.52
CA PRO A 33 6.80 -3.81 -7.21
C PRO A 33 5.74 -4.28 -6.19
N THR A 34 4.48 -4.36 -6.61
CA THR A 34 3.41 -5.06 -5.88
C THR A 34 2.60 -5.94 -6.83
N ASP A 35 1.58 -6.65 -6.34
CA ASP A 35 0.64 -7.43 -7.13
C ASP A 35 -0.36 -6.59 -7.95
N THR A 36 -0.34 -5.25 -7.80
CA THR A 36 -1.26 -4.34 -8.51
C THR A 36 -0.50 -3.35 -9.38
N VAL A 37 0.29 -2.48 -8.77
CA VAL A 37 1.09 -1.44 -9.45
C VAL A 37 2.41 -1.26 -8.71
N TYR A 38 3.37 -0.55 -9.30
CA TYR A 38 4.54 -0.12 -8.54
C TYR A 38 4.15 0.85 -7.43
N GLY A 39 4.82 0.76 -6.29
CA GLY A 39 4.65 1.65 -5.14
C GLY A 39 5.91 2.46 -4.86
N ILE A 40 5.75 3.69 -4.39
CA ILE A 40 6.76 4.39 -3.61
C ILE A 40 6.54 4.06 -2.13
N GLY A 41 7.59 3.62 -1.45
CA GLY A 41 7.56 3.14 -0.07
C GLY A 41 8.53 3.88 0.83
N ALA A 42 8.15 4.04 2.09
CA ALA A 42 8.99 4.52 3.19
C ALA A 42 8.69 3.72 4.46
N ASP A 43 9.59 3.74 5.44
CA ASP A 43 9.35 3.16 6.75
C ASP A 43 8.11 3.82 7.39
N ALA A 44 7.10 3.01 7.74
CA ALA A 44 5.85 3.49 8.32
C ALA A 44 6.04 4.18 9.69
N PHE A 45 7.12 3.84 10.40
CA PHE A 45 7.47 4.43 11.70
C PHE A 45 8.44 5.61 11.59
N SER A 46 8.77 6.04 10.37
CA SER A 46 9.62 7.20 10.12
C SER A 46 8.79 8.38 9.60
N PRO A 47 8.39 9.33 10.48
CA PRO A 47 7.71 10.57 10.06
C PRO A 47 8.43 11.30 8.92
N GLN A 48 9.77 11.28 8.95
CA GLN A 48 10.59 11.89 7.91
C GLN A 48 10.46 11.14 6.56
N GLY A 49 10.51 9.81 6.58
CA GLY A 49 10.35 9.01 5.37
C GLY A 49 8.97 9.17 4.75
N VAL A 50 7.93 9.16 5.59
CA VAL A 50 6.55 9.38 5.14
C VAL A 50 6.35 10.79 4.57
N ALA A 51 6.95 11.81 5.20
CA ALA A 51 6.91 13.18 4.68
C ALA A 51 7.59 13.27 3.30
N MET A 52 8.73 12.60 3.10
CA MET A 52 9.39 12.55 1.78
C MET A 52 8.56 11.80 0.74
N LEU A 53 7.90 10.70 1.11
CA LEU A 53 6.97 9.99 0.24
C LEU A 53 5.82 10.92 -0.22
N MET A 54 5.18 11.63 0.71
CA MET A 54 4.10 12.56 0.37
C MET A 54 4.58 13.72 -0.52
N ALA A 55 5.77 14.27 -0.23
CA ALA A 55 6.37 15.34 -1.01
C ALA A 55 6.70 14.89 -2.44
N ALA A 56 7.30 13.71 -2.63
CA ALA A 56 7.63 13.16 -3.94
C ALA A 56 6.38 12.98 -4.83
N LYS A 57 5.24 12.66 -4.23
CA LYS A 57 3.96 12.53 -4.94
C LYS A 57 3.23 13.85 -5.17
N GLY A 58 3.60 14.92 -4.47
CA GLY A 58 2.79 16.14 -4.39
C GLY A 58 1.42 15.88 -3.75
N ARG A 59 1.37 15.04 -2.71
CA ARG A 59 0.12 14.66 -2.03
C ARG A 59 -0.07 15.46 -0.75
N SER A 60 -1.31 15.87 -0.45
CA SER A 60 -1.64 16.48 0.84
C SER A 60 -1.73 15.43 1.94
N ARG A 61 -1.60 15.88 3.20
CA ARG A 61 -1.69 15.03 4.39
C ARG A 61 -3.07 14.40 4.60
N ASN A 62 -4.11 14.90 3.93
CA ASN A 62 -5.49 14.41 4.02
C ASN A 62 -5.73 13.06 3.35
N MET A 63 -4.72 12.53 2.65
CA MET A 63 -4.79 11.24 1.98
C MET A 63 -3.62 10.35 2.43
N PRO A 64 -3.67 9.84 3.67
CA PRO A 64 -2.60 9.03 4.22
C PRO A 64 -2.35 7.77 3.35
N PRO A 65 -1.09 7.34 3.17
CA PRO A 65 -0.78 6.12 2.46
C PRO A 65 -1.20 4.89 3.29
N PRO A 66 -1.64 3.79 2.64
CA PRO A 66 -1.74 2.51 3.34
C PRO A 66 -0.36 2.02 3.79
N VAL A 67 -0.36 1.17 4.81
CA VAL A 67 0.82 0.48 5.32
C VAL A 67 0.76 -0.98 4.85
N LEU A 68 1.78 -1.39 4.11
CA LEU A 68 1.96 -2.78 3.73
C LEU A 68 2.63 -3.55 4.87
N ILE A 69 2.18 -4.79 5.08
CA ILE A 69 2.66 -5.70 6.12
C ILE A 69 2.97 -7.08 5.53
N ALA A 70 3.93 -7.80 6.14
CA ALA A 70 4.41 -9.08 5.62
C ALA A 70 3.43 -10.25 5.80
N GLN A 71 2.53 -10.16 6.79
CA GLN A 71 1.62 -11.25 7.16
C GLN A 71 0.44 -10.74 7.98
N VAL A 72 -0.66 -11.50 7.97
CA VAL A 72 -1.91 -11.17 8.68
C VAL A 72 -1.67 -10.90 10.16
N ALA A 73 -0.84 -11.71 10.83
CA ALA A 73 -0.56 -11.56 12.27
C ALA A 73 0.07 -10.20 12.66
N THR A 74 0.72 -9.49 11.72
CA THR A 74 1.24 -8.14 11.99
C THR A 74 0.12 -7.14 12.25
N MET A 75 -1.08 -7.39 11.72
CA MET A 75 -2.27 -6.55 11.93
C MET A 75 -2.60 -6.36 13.42
N ASP A 76 -2.46 -7.41 14.23
CA ASP A 76 -2.78 -7.39 15.66
C ASP A 76 -1.87 -6.48 16.49
N GLY A 77 -0.68 -6.16 15.98
CA GLY A 77 0.23 -5.19 16.60
C GLY A 77 0.01 -3.74 16.13
N LEU A 78 -0.70 -3.55 15.01
CA LEU A 78 -0.86 -2.25 14.35
C LEU A 78 -2.25 -1.65 14.50
N ALA A 79 -3.26 -2.49 14.68
CA ALA A 79 -4.66 -2.11 14.78
C ALA A 79 -5.29 -2.66 16.06
N ARG A 80 -6.39 -2.04 16.48
CA ARG A 80 -7.20 -2.47 17.62
C ARG A 80 -8.66 -2.62 17.23
N ASP A 81 -9.43 -3.26 18.13
CA ASP A 81 -10.88 -3.42 17.99
C ASP A 81 -11.27 -4.00 16.61
N ILE A 82 -10.45 -4.90 16.08
CA ILE A 82 -10.57 -5.46 14.72
C ILE A 82 -11.83 -6.34 14.68
N PRO A 83 -12.85 -6.02 13.85
CA PRO A 83 -14.06 -6.83 13.74
C PRO A 83 -13.76 -8.23 13.18
N ASP A 84 -14.51 -9.24 13.62
CA ASP A 84 -14.39 -10.61 13.10
C ASP A 84 -14.59 -10.67 11.59
N ASP A 85 -15.50 -9.88 11.03
CA ASP A 85 -15.74 -9.81 9.59
C ASP A 85 -14.54 -9.22 8.83
N ALA A 86 -13.79 -8.28 9.44
CA ALA A 86 -12.55 -7.78 8.86
C ALA A 86 -11.46 -8.86 8.86
N ARG A 87 -11.39 -9.70 9.91
CA ARG A 87 -10.49 -10.86 9.95
C ARG A 87 -10.83 -11.89 8.88
N LYS A 88 -12.11 -12.22 8.70
CA LYS A 88 -12.55 -13.14 7.63
C LYS A 88 -12.16 -12.62 6.24
N LEU A 89 -12.31 -11.32 5.99
CA LEU A 89 -11.86 -10.73 4.73
C LEU A 89 -10.33 -10.79 4.58
N ALA A 90 -9.58 -10.50 5.65
CA ALA A 90 -8.13 -10.66 5.63
C ALA A 90 -7.74 -12.11 5.31
N ASP A 91 -8.31 -13.10 6.00
CA ASP A 91 -8.01 -14.52 5.77
C ASP A 91 -8.35 -14.99 4.35
N ALA A 92 -9.40 -14.43 3.74
CA ALA A 92 -9.84 -14.80 2.40
C ALA A 92 -9.07 -14.10 1.27
N PHE A 93 -8.64 -12.84 1.48
CA PHE A 93 -8.13 -11.99 0.40
C PHE A 93 -6.68 -11.50 0.63
N TRP A 94 -6.04 -11.86 1.74
CA TRP A 94 -4.61 -11.62 1.98
C TRP A 94 -3.79 -12.91 1.91
N PRO A 95 -2.62 -12.90 1.25
CA PRO A 95 -2.05 -11.80 0.45
C PRO A 95 -2.88 -11.45 -0.79
N GLY A 96 -3.02 -10.15 -1.11
CA GLY A 96 -3.78 -9.74 -2.29
C GLY A 96 -4.23 -8.27 -2.31
N ALA A 97 -5.16 -7.99 -3.22
CA ALA A 97 -5.60 -6.64 -3.56
C ALA A 97 -6.70 -6.07 -2.64
N LEU A 98 -6.75 -6.50 -1.37
CA LEU A 98 -7.63 -5.92 -0.34
C LEU A 98 -6.84 -4.98 0.57
N THR A 99 -7.42 -3.84 0.92
CA THR A 99 -6.90 -2.94 1.96
C THR A 99 -7.99 -2.70 3.00
N LEU A 100 -7.67 -2.88 4.28
CA LEU A 100 -8.60 -2.70 5.40
C LEU A 100 -8.23 -1.44 6.18
N ILE A 101 -9.16 -0.49 6.32
CA ILE A 101 -9.03 0.63 7.25
C ILE A 101 -9.54 0.17 8.61
N LEU A 102 -8.68 0.27 9.61
CA LEU A 102 -8.92 -0.23 10.97
C LEU A 102 -8.59 0.86 11.99
N PRO A 103 -9.18 0.83 13.20
CA PRO A 103 -8.72 1.67 14.29
C PRO A 103 -7.24 1.40 14.58
N ALA A 104 -6.40 2.44 14.56
CA ALA A 104 -4.98 2.29 14.81
C ALA A 104 -4.70 2.01 16.29
N GLN A 105 -3.65 1.24 16.56
CA GLN A 105 -3.19 0.99 17.92
C GLN A 105 -2.66 2.30 18.55
N PRO A 106 -3.26 2.83 19.63
CA PRO A 106 -2.93 4.16 20.16
C PRO A 106 -1.52 4.30 20.74
N SER A 107 -0.89 3.17 21.11
CA SER A 107 0.47 3.15 21.62
C SER A 107 1.54 3.33 20.53
N LEU A 108 1.15 3.24 19.25
CA LEU A 108 2.08 3.45 18.15
C LEU A 108 2.32 4.93 17.91
N THR A 109 3.60 5.28 17.79
CA THR A 109 4.03 6.62 17.38
C THR A 109 4.45 6.55 15.91
N TRP A 110 3.58 7.04 15.03
CA TRP A 110 3.86 7.22 13.61
C TRP A 110 3.20 8.52 13.11
N ASP A 111 3.70 9.06 12.01
CA ASP A 111 3.04 10.17 11.29
C ASP A 111 2.78 9.72 9.86
N LEU A 112 1.57 9.18 9.64
CA LEU A 112 1.10 8.77 8.32
C LEU A 112 0.34 9.89 7.59
N GLY A 113 0.25 11.10 8.16
CA GLY A 113 -0.67 12.15 7.74
C GLY A 113 -1.94 12.20 8.60
N GLU A 114 -3.01 12.79 8.06
CA GLU A 114 -4.29 12.96 8.76
C GLU A 114 -5.09 11.65 8.71
N THR A 115 -4.77 10.71 9.61
CA THR A 115 -5.43 9.39 9.64
C THR A 115 -6.70 9.34 10.47
N ARG A 116 -6.97 10.37 11.28
CA ARG A 116 -8.11 10.41 12.22
C ARG A 116 -8.17 9.19 13.15
N GLY A 117 -7.02 8.71 13.59
CA GLY A 117 -6.90 7.57 14.51
C GLY A 117 -7.07 6.20 13.85
N THR A 118 -7.00 6.13 12.52
CA THR A 118 -7.11 4.89 11.75
C THR A 118 -5.79 4.52 11.07
N VAL A 119 -5.70 3.30 10.54
CA VAL A 119 -4.64 2.85 9.65
C VAL A 119 -5.23 1.97 8.57
N ALA A 120 -4.79 2.16 7.33
CA ALA A 120 -5.11 1.28 6.21
C ALA A 120 -4.01 0.22 6.07
N LEU A 121 -4.34 -1.07 6.22
CA LEU A 121 -3.39 -2.19 6.16
C LEU A 121 -3.63 -3.06 4.93
N ARG A 122 -2.57 -3.67 4.39
CA ARG A 122 -2.62 -4.67 3.31
C ARG A 122 -1.43 -5.61 3.38
N VAL A 123 -1.65 -6.89 3.11
CA VAL A 123 -0.58 -7.83 2.77
C VAL A 123 -0.54 -7.96 1.23
N PRO A 124 0.51 -7.46 0.55
CA PRO A 124 0.60 -7.55 -0.91
C PRO A 124 0.93 -8.98 -1.37
N ASN A 125 0.43 -9.40 -2.53
CA ASN A 125 0.71 -10.71 -3.13
C ASN A 125 1.90 -10.66 -4.11
N ASP A 126 3.02 -10.08 -3.67
CA ASP A 126 4.25 -10.02 -4.47
C ASP A 126 5.43 -10.55 -3.65
N GLU A 127 6.17 -11.51 -4.20
CA GLU A 127 7.28 -12.18 -3.51
C GLU A 127 8.34 -11.19 -3.03
N THR A 128 8.71 -10.23 -3.90
CA THR A 128 9.72 -9.22 -3.57
C THR A 128 9.22 -8.26 -2.50
N ALA A 129 7.97 -7.80 -2.59
CA ALA A 129 7.37 -6.97 -1.58
C ALA A 129 7.30 -7.68 -0.22
N LEU A 130 6.88 -8.94 -0.19
CA LEU A 130 6.77 -9.74 1.03
C LEU A 130 8.14 -9.99 1.68
N GLU A 131 9.16 -10.35 0.91
CA GLU A 131 10.52 -10.53 1.43
C GLU A 131 11.09 -9.22 1.98
N LEU A 132 10.89 -8.11 1.28
CA LEU A 132 11.30 -6.79 1.75
C LEU A 132 10.59 -6.42 3.07
N LEU A 133 9.29 -6.65 3.17
CA LEU A 133 8.50 -6.39 4.39
C LEU A 133 8.94 -7.27 5.56
N ARG A 134 9.35 -8.53 5.32
CA ARG A 134 9.95 -9.38 6.35
C ARG A 134 11.30 -8.84 6.83
N ALA A 135 12.10 -8.28 5.92
CA ALA A 135 13.44 -7.78 6.22
C ALA A 135 13.47 -6.39 6.90
N THR A 136 12.43 -5.58 6.66
CA THR A 136 12.37 -4.15 7.06
C THR A 136 11.27 -3.85 8.07
N GLY A 137 10.18 -4.61 8.07
CA GLY A 137 8.97 -4.29 8.82
C GLY A 137 7.93 -3.56 7.96
N PRO A 138 6.89 -2.98 8.59
CA PRO A 138 5.80 -2.30 7.89
C PRO A 138 6.27 -1.07 7.11
N LEU A 139 5.80 -0.94 5.87
CA LEU A 139 6.13 0.20 5.00
C LEU A 139 4.88 1.00 4.66
N ALA A 140 4.94 2.32 4.81
CA ALA A 140 3.95 3.21 4.23
C ALA A 140 4.17 3.24 2.72
N VAL A 141 3.16 2.86 1.93
CA VAL A 141 3.29 2.73 0.47
C VAL A 141 2.13 3.42 -0.23
N SER A 142 2.43 4.12 -1.31
CA SER A 142 1.43 4.62 -2.25
C SER A 142 1.88 4.30 -3.67
N SER A 143 0.98 4.33 -4.65
CA SER A 143 1.35 4.06 -6.05
C SER A 143 2.52 4.95 -6.51
N ALA A 144 3.42 4.45 -7.35
CA ALA A 144 4.63 5.13 -7.79
C ALA A 144 4.33 6.14 -8.92
N ASN A 145 3.50 7.13 -8.61
CA ASN A 145 3.06 8.17 -9.54
C ASN A 145 2.92 9.53 -8.85
N ARG A 146 3.01 10.62 -9.62
CA ARG A 146 2.62 11.95 -9.13
C ARG A 146 1.09 12.03 -9.03
N THR A 147 0.59 12.82 -8.07
CA THR A 147 -0.85 13.04 -7.93
C THR A 147 -1.47 13.49 -9.26
N GLY A 148 -2.55 12.82 -9.68
CA GLY A 148 -3.24 13.09 -10.94
C GLY A 148 -2.70 12.37 -12.17
N GLN A 149 -1.56 11.68 -12.08
CA GLN A 149 -1.01 10.86 -13.17
C GLN A 149 -1.42 9.38 -13.05
N PRO A 150 -1.37 8.59 -14.13
CA PRO A 150 -1.57 7.14 -14.05
C PRO A 150 -0.56 6.46 -13.11
N ALA A 151 -0.98 5.38 -12.45
CA ALA A 151 -0.09 4.56 -11.64
C ALA A 151 0.94 3.84 -12.53
N ALA A 152 2.20 3.78 -12.10
CA ALA A 152 3.24 3.08 -12.83
C ALA A 152 3.05 1.55 -12.75
N THR A 153 3.09 0.91 -13.91
CA THR A 153 3.04 -0.54 -14.10
C THR A 153 4.39 -1.14 -14.45
N THR A 154 5.38 -0.30 -14.81
CA THR A 154 6.79 -0.71 -14.95
C THR A 154 7.70 0.18 -14.11
N VAL A 155 8.95 -0.26 -13.90
CA VAL A 155 9.94 0.52 -13.18
C VAL A 155 10.32 1.79 -13.96
N GLU A 156 10.35 1.73 -15.29
CA GLU A 156 10.68 2.87 -16.16
C GLU A 156 9.64 3.99 -16.02
N GLU A 157 8.35 3.62 -15.95
CA GLU A 157 7.27 4.58 -15.69
C GLU A 157 7.42 5.23 -14.31
N ALA A 158 7.80 4.44 -13.29
CA ALA A 158 8.06 4.96 -11.95
C ALA A 158 9.25 5.93 -11.93
N ILE A 159 10.34 5.59 -12.63
CA ILE A 159 11.53 6.46 -12.77
C ILE A 159 11.16 7.75 -13.51
N ALA A 160 10.39 7.68 -14.60
CA ALA A 160 9.95 8.87 -15.33
C ALA A 160 9.13 9.83 -14.46
N GLN A 161 8.37 9.30 -13.49
CA GLN A 161 7.56 10.11 -12.60
C GLN A 161 8.33 10.64 -11.37
N LEU A 162 9.20 9.81 -10.77
CA LEU A 162 9.81 10.09 -9.47
C LEU A 162 11.28 10.49 -9.57
N GLY A 163 12.02 10.01 -10.57
CA GLY A 163 13.43 10.35 -10.81
C GLY A 163 14.28 10.34 -9.54
N ASP A 164 15.10 11.38 -9.36
CA ASP A 164 16.01 11.54 -8.22
C ASP A 164 15.33 11.77 -6.86
N SER A 165 13.98 11.85 -6.80
CA SER A 165 13.26 11.90 -5.51
C SER A 165 13.28 10.57 -4.76
N VAL A 166 13.68 9.49 -5.43
CA VAL A 166 13.80 8.13 -4.87
C VAL A 166 15.20 7.60 -5.16
N GLU A 167 15.86 7.03 -4.16
CA GLU A 167 17.25 6.55 -4.31
C GLU A 167 17.32 5.14 -4.92
N VAL A 168 16.36 4.27 -4.60
CA VAL A 168 16.39 2.86 -4.99
C VAL A 168 15.08 2.45 -5.66
N TYR A 169 15.21 1.82 -6.83
CA TYR A 169 14.10 1.25 -7.60
C TYR A 169 14.30 -0.26 -7.72
N LEU A 170 13.32 -1.05 -7.30
CA LEU A 170 13.34 -2.51 -7.44
C LEU A 170 12.56 -2.85 -8.72
N ASP A 171 13.23 -3.40 -9.72
CA ASP A 171 12.61 -3.80 -10.99
C ASP A 171 12.20 -5.27 -10.97
N GLY A 172 10.90 -5.49 -10.77
CA GLY A 172 10.25 -6.80 -10.84
C GLY A 172 9.62 -7.10 -12.20
N GLY A 173 9.80 -6.26 -13.22
CA GLY A 173 9.10 -6.37 -14.50
C GLY A 173 7.66 -5.83 -14.48
N SER A 174 6.95 -6.01 -15.59
CA SER A 174 5.62 -5.43 -15.83
C SER A 174 4.57 -5.90 -14.83
N ARG A 175 3.68 -4.99 -14.43
CA ARG A 175 2.43 -5.24 -13.68
C ARG A 175 1.20 -5.16 -14.58
N ALA A 176 1.36 -4.75 -15.84
CA ALA A 176 0.27 -4.81 -16.79
C ALA A 176 0.01 -6.28 -17.13
N THR A 177 -1.18 -6.78 -16.82
CA THR A 177 -1.67 -8.04 -17.37
C THR A 177 -2.44 -7.79 -18.65
N ASP A 178 -2.49 -8.80 -19.52
CA ASP A 178 -3.32 -8.80 -20.73
C ASP A 178 -4.83 -8.72 -20.40
N GLU A 179 -5.20 -9.06 -19.16
CA GLU A 179 -6.53 -8.88 -18.60
C GLU A 179 -6.64 -7.49 -17.95
N ALA A 180 -7.64 -6.69 -18.33
CA ALA A 180 -7.84 -5.33 -17.85
C ALA A 180 -7.91 -5.19 -16.31
N GLU A 181 -8.13 -6.30 -15.58
CA GLU A 181 -8.40 -6.32 -14.14
C GLU A 181 -7.15 -6.16 -13.25
N SER A 182 -5.95 -6.62 -13.62
CA SER A 182 -4.78 -6.49 -12.70
C SER A 182 -4.15 -5.09 -12.63
N THR A 183 -4.58 -4.17 -13.51
CA THR A 183 -4.19 -2.76 -13.42
C THR A 183 -5.02 -1.97 -12.40
N LEU A 184 -6.09 -2.57 -11.86
CA LEU A 184 -6.93 -1.91 -10.87
C LEU A 184 -6.19 -1.81 -9.53
N PRO A 185 -6.32 -0.67 -8.81
CA PRO A 185 -5.76 -0.54 -7.48
C PRO A 185 -6.48 -1.49 -6.50
N SER A 186 -5.94 -1.66 -5.29
CA SER A 186 -6.60 -2.44 -4.26
C SER A 186 -8.00 -1.90 -3.93
N THR A 187 -8.94 -2.81 -3.65
CA THR A 187 -10.23 -2.45 -3.04
C THR A 187 -9.97 -2.04 -1.60
N ILE A 188 -10.53 -0.89 -1.18
CA ILE A 188 -10.40 -0.41 0.21
C ILE A 188 -11.74 -0.56 0.92
N VAL A 189 -11.72 -1.24 2.05
CA VAL A 189 -12.86 -1.43 2.94
C VAL A 189 -12.59 -0.73 4.26
N ASP A 190 -13.52 0.11 4.69
CA ASP A 190 -13.57 0.69 6.03
C ASP A 190 -14.22 -0.29 7.00
N ALA A 191 -13.45 -0.72 8.00
CA ALA A 191 -13.85 -1.63 9.07
C ALA A 191 -13.80 -0.96 10.45
N THR A 192 -13.91 0.38 10.50
CA THR A 192 -13.92 1.15 11.75
C THR A 192 -15.30 1.26 12.40
N GLY A 193 -16.37 1.02 11.63
CA GLY A 193 -17.75 1.04 12.09
C GLY A 193 -18.34 -0.35 12.32
N ASN A 194 -19.59 -0.39 12.81
CA ASN A 194 -20.32 -1.64 13.05
C ASN A 194 -20.63 -2.45 11.77
N THR A 195 -20.58 -1.81 10.61
CA THR A 195 -20.81 -2.44 9.31
C THR A 195 -19.68 -2.02 8.39
N LEU A 196 -19.06 -3.00 7.74
CA LEU A 196 -17.99 -2.75 6.79
C LEU A 196 -18.53 -2.03 5.55
N VAL A 197 -17.77 -1.07 5.03
CA VAL A 197 -18.14 -0.26 3.87
C VAL A 197 -16.99 -0.25 2.87
N VAL A 198 -17.25 -0.60 1.62
CA VAL A 198 -16.28 -0.37 0.54
C VAL A 198 -16.14 1.14 0.35
N VAL A 199 -14.96 1.73 0.58
CA VAL A 199 -14.73 3.17 0.38
C VAL A 199 -13.98 3.48 -0.91
N ARG A 200 -13.36 2.47 -1.53
CA ARG A 200 -12.81 2.55 -2.87
C ARG A 200 -12.97 1.21 -3.58
N ALA A 201 -13.68 1.20 -4.70
CA ALA A 201 -13.70 0.03 -5.59
C ALA A 201 -12.32 -0.18 -6.23
N GLY A 202 -11.93 -1.44 -6.40
CA GLY A 202 -10.63 -1.83 -6.94
C GLY A 202 -10.71 -3.23 -7.55
N ALA A 203 -9.59 -3.96 -7.52
CA ALA A 203 -9.47 -5.27 -8.15
C ALA A 203 -10.40 -6.36 -7.56
N ILE A 204 -10.91 -6.19 -6.34
CA ILE A 204 -11.87 -7.14 -5.73
C ILE A 204 -13.28 -6.52 -5.79
N ASN A 205 -14.20 -7.22 -6.45
CA ASN A 205 -15.58 -6.77 -6.56
C ASN A 205 -16.33 -6.95 -5.22
N ILE A 206 -17.30 -6.07 -4.96
CA ILE A 206 -18.15 -6.19 -3.78
C ILE A 206 -18.91 -7.52 -3.71
N ASP A 207 -19.28 -8.10 -4.84
CA ASP A 207 -20.00 -9.37 -4.84
C ASP A 207 -19.11 -10.52 -4.34
N GLU A 208 -17.80 -10.47 -4.61
CA GLU A 208 -16.83 -11.41 -4.02
C GLU A 208 -16.68 -11.18 -2.51
N LEU A 209 -16.59 -9.91 -2.07
CA LEU A 209 -16.55 -9.58 -0.64
C LEU A 209 -17.80 -10.08 0.11
N ARG A 210 -18.97 -10.03 -0.54
CA ARG A 210 -20.25 -10.50 0.02
C ARG A 210 -20.34 -12.00 0.20
N VAL A 211 -19.55 -12.79 -0.53
CA VAL A 211 -19.44 -14.24 -0.27
C VAL A 211 -18.93 -14.50 1.14
N VAL A 212 -18.02 -13.64 1.63
CA VAL A 212 -17.41 -13.76 2.95
C VAL A 212 -18.17 -12.95 4.02
N VAL A 213 -18.59 -11.74 3.68
CA VAL A 213 -19.31 -10.80 4.57
C VAL A 213 -20.58 -10.29 3.87
N PRO A 214 -21.71 -11.01 3.96
CA PRO A 214 -22.92 -10.69 3.19
C PRO A 214 -23.50 -9.28 3.41
N ASN A 215 -23.27 -8.70 4.59
CA ASN A 215 -23.81 -7.39 4.98
C ASN A 215 -22.90 -6.21 4.63
N ILE A 216 -21.78 -6.43 3.93
CA ILE A 216 -20.89 -5.34 3.52
C ILE A 216 -21.61 -4.35 2.59
N LEU A 217 -21.47 -3.06 2.88
CA LEU A 217 -22.10 -2.00 2.12
C LEU A 217 -21.20 -1.53 0.97
N PRO A 218 -21.79 -1.15 -0.18
CA PRO A 218 -21.03 -0.53 -1.26
C PRO A 218 -20.54 0.86 -0.89
N ALA A 219 -19.64 1.38 -1.72
CA ALA A 219 -19.30 2.79 -1.70
C ALA A 219 -20.59 3.62 -1.79
N LYS A 220 -20.68 4.66 -0.94
CA LYS A 220 -21.75 5.64 -1.08
C LYS A 220 -21.61 6.24 -2.48
N PRO A 221 -22.71 6.39 -3.25
CA PRO A 221 -22.65 7.11 -4.51
C PRO A 221 -22.09 8.51 -4.23
N ASP A 222 -21.13 8.96 -5.05
CA ASP A 222 -20.52 10.28 -4.92
C ASP A 222 -21.62 11.32 -4.78
N THR A 223 -21.69 11.96 -3.62
CA THR A 223 -22.53 13.15 -3.47
C THR A 223 -21.76 14.25 -4.17
N PRO A 224 -22.28 14.89 -5.23
CA PRO A 224 -21.57 15.97 -5.89
C PRO A 224 -21.22 17.02 -4.85
N ASN A 225 -19.94 17.43 -4.84
CA ASN A 225 -19.40 18.40 -3.91
C ASN A 225 -20.30 19.66 -3.94
N GLN A 226 -21.10 19.88 -2.89
CA GLN A 226 -21.85 21.11 -2.71
C GLN A 226 -20.91 22.18 -2.16
N ASP A 227 -20.02 22.67 -3.01
CA ASP A 227 -19.27 23.91 -2.78
C ASP A 227 -19.20 24.65 -4.12
N ALA A 228 -20.15 25.57 -4.31
CA ALA A 228 -20.13 26.67 -5.26
C ALA A 228 -20.21 27.98 -4.46
#